data_AF-A0A974BGH0-F1
#
_entry.id   AF-A0A974BGH0-F1
#
_cell.length_a   1.000
_cell.length_b   1.000
_cell.length_c   1.000
_cell.angle_alpha   90.00
_cell.angle_beta   90.00
_cell.angle_gamma   90.00
#
_symmetry.space_group_name_H-M   'P 1'
#
loop_
_entity.id
_entity.type
_entity.pdbx_description
1 polymer ?
#
loop_
_entity_poly.entity_id
_entity_poly.type
_entity_poly.pdbx_seq_one_letter_code
_entity_poly.pdbx_strand_id
1 'polypeptide(L)'
;MLKRIISLSLCILMIFSLSSCATNTVGSDPSAPLDSAIYKAGEYTASAKGNFGDIPVTVTFSDTEILSIIVGENQETPDIAKPVFEKLPKQIIDGQTLKVDMIAGATNSCKGLLDAVEDCIKIAPKKN
;
A
#
# COMPACT_ATOMS: atom_id res chain seq x y z
N MET A 1 -48.60 -50.07 11.86
CA MET A 1 -48.27 -48.97 10.93
C MET A 1 -47.34 -49.53 9.86
N LEU A 2 -47.87 -50.34 8.96
CA LEU A 2 -48.50 -49.97 7.68
C LEU A 2 -47.54 -49.20 6.74
N LYS A 3 -47.00 -50.01 5.81
CA LYS A 3 -46.52 -49.69 4.46
C LYS A 3 -45.07 -49.19 4.28
N ARG A 4 -44.21 -50.19 4.06
CA ARG A 4 -43.25 -50.21 2.95
C ARG A 4 -43.95 -49.82 1.62
N ILE A 5 -43.16 -49.31 0.66
CA ILE A 5 -43.44 -49.18 -0.78
C ILE A 5 -44.10 -47.87 -1.24
N ILE A 6 -43.26 -46.88 -1.61
CA ILE A 6 -43.46 -45.97 -2.75
C ILE A 6 -42.04 -45.77 -3.34
N SER A 7 -41.59 -46.67 -4.21
CA SER A 7 -41.69 -46.52 -5.68
C SER A 7 -40.98 -45.24 -6.14
N LEU A 8 -39.72 -45.29 -6.54
CA LEU A 8 -39.33 -45.57 -7.93
C LEU A 8 -40.39 -45.09 -8.93
N SER A 9 -40.26 -43.84 -9.38
CA SER A 9 -40.70 -43.37 -10.70
C SER A 9 -40.14 -41.95 -10.88
N LEU A 10 -39.15 -41.72 -11.74
CA LEU A 10 -39.29 -41.66 -13.19
C LEU A 10 -39.38 -40.19 -13.60
N CYS A 11 -38.43 -39.77 -14.45
CA CYS A 11 -38.55 -38.62 -15.36
C CYS A 11 -38.48 -37.24 -14.67
N ILE A 12 -37.82 -36.19 -15.17
CA ILE A 12 -37.42 -35.77 -16.52
C ILE A 12 -36.51 -34.56 -16.24
N LEU A 13 -35.26 -34.55 -16.72
CA LEU A 13 -34.87 -33.81 -17.92
C LEU A 13 -35.29 -32.32 -17.87
N MET A 14 -34.35 -31.42 -17.56
CA MET A 14 -34.24 -30.04 -18.09
C MET A 14 -32.85 -29.53 -17.71
N ILE A 15 -31.76 -29.88 -18.41
CA ILE A 15 -31.33 -29.24 -19.67
C ILE A 15 -32.08 -27.93 -19.95
N PHE A 16 -31.56 -26.84 -19.41
CA PHE A 16 -31.69 -25.52 -20.02
C PHE A 16 -30.32 -25.06 -20.49
N SER A 17 -29.96 -25.49 -21.70
CA SER A 17 -29.01 -24.79 -22.53
C SER A 17 -29.79 -23.76 -23.34
N LEU A 18 -29.54 -22.47 -23.11
CA LEU A 18 -29.88 -21.40 -24.05
C LEU A 18 -28.64 -20.51 -24.15
N SER A 19 -27.94 -20.65 -25.28
CA SER A 19 -26.97 -19.67 -25.77
C SER A 19 -27.68 -18.34 -25.97
N SER A 20 -27.11 -17.27 -25.43
CA SER A 20 -27.32 -15.92 -25.95
C SER A 20 -25.96 -15.30 -26.20
N CYS A 21 -25.56 -15.32 -27.47
CA CYS A 21 -24.50 -14.47 -27.97
C CYS A 21 -25.19 -13.19 -28.45
N ALA A 22 -25.15 -12.14 -27.62
CA ALA A 22 -25.48 -10.80 -28.07
C ALA A 22 -24.16 -10.07 -28.32
N THR A 23 -23.77 -9.99 -29.60
CA THR A 23 -22.72 -9.08 -30.06
C THR A 23 -23.30 -7.68 -30.15
N ASN A 24 -22.93 -6.81 -29.20
CA ASN A 24 -22.94 -5.36 -29.41
C ASN A 24 -21.50 -4.88 -29.46
N THR A 25 -21.13 -4.29 -30.59
CA THR A 25 -19.85 -3.64 -30.84
C THR A 25 -19.85 -2.20 -30.31
N VAL A 26 -18.70 -1.81 -29.76
CA VAL A 26 -18.18 -0.44 -29.53
C VAL A 26 -18.74 0.33 -28.34
N GLY A 27 -17.90 0.44 -27.32
CA GLY A 27 -18.01 1.42 -26.24
C GLY A 27 -16.81 1.29 -25.29
N SER A 28 -15.66 1.82 -25.70
CA SER A 28 -14.54 2.27 -24.86
C SER A 28 -14.44 1.69 -23.44
N ASP A 29 -13.76 0.54 -23.29
CA ASP A 29 -13.14 0.18 -22.03
C ASP A 29 -11.68 0.66 -22.04
N PRO A 30 -11.33 1.81 -21.43
CA PRO A 30 -10.07 1.86 -20.72
C PRO A 30 -10.26 0.92 -19.55
N SER A 31 -9.57 -0.23 -19.58
CA SER A 31 -9.40 -1.12 -18.43
C SER A 31 -9.02 -0.29 -17.20
N ALA A 32 -10.03 0.09 -16.43
CA ALA A 32 -9.88 0.72 -15.15
C ALA A 32 -9.35 -0.37 -14.21
N PRO A 33 -8.17 -0.22 -13.59
CA PRO A 33 -7.82 -1.03 -12.44
C PRO A 33 -8.73 -0.57 -11.30
N LEU A 34 -9.70 -1.41 -10.96
CA LEU A 34 -10.56 -1.26 -9.80
C LEU A 34 -9.75 -1.57 -8.52
N ASP A 35 -9.70 -0.58 -7.62
CA ASP A 35 -9.59 -0.72 -6.16
C ASP A 35 -8.39 -1.44 -5.52
N SER A 36 -7.18 -1.23 -6.06
CA SER A 36 -5.96 -1.49 -5.27
C SER A 36 -5.26 -0.23 -4.78
N ALA A 37 -5.78 0.96 -5.12
CA ALA A 37 -5.13 2.23 -4.81
C ALA A 37 -5.17 2.52 -3.30
N ILE A 38 -4.03 2.33 -2.62
CA ILE A 38 -3.82 2.58 -1.19
C ILE A 38 -3.54 4.06 -0.93
N TYR A 39 -2.87 4.71 -1.88
CA TYR A 39 -2.49 6.11 -1.80
C TYR A 39 -3.08 6.87 -2.98
N LYS A 40 -3.15 8.20 -2.85
CA LYS A 40 -3.17 9.08 -4.01
C LYS A 40 -1.72 9.28 -4.46
N ALA A 41 -1.41 8.93 -5.69
CA ALA A 41 -0.08 9.17 -6.25
C ALA A 41 0.32 10.65 -6.16
N GLY A 42 1.58 10.90 -5.81
CA GLY A 42 2.12 12.25 -5.64
C GLY A 42 3.30 12.31 -4.69
N GLU A 43 3.83 13.51 -4.50
CA GLU A 43 4.87 13.81 -3.52
C GLU A 43 4.28 14.53 -2.32
N TYR A 44 4.69 14.09 -1.14
CA TYR A 44 4.23 14.64 0.13
C TYR A 44 5.42 14.88 1.03
N THR A 45 5.42 16.04 1.68
CA THR A 45 6.50 16.44 2.58
C THR A 45 5.96 16.59 3.99
N ALA A 46 6.66 16.01 4.95
CA ALA A 46 6.44 16.19 6.38
C ALA A 46 7.78 16.37 7.10
N SER A 47 7.72 16.72 8.37
CA SER A 47 8.92 16.87 9.20
C SER A 47 8.62 16.42 10.61
N ALA A 48 9.54 15.68 11.22
CA ALA A 48 9.40 15.20 12.59
C ALA A 48 10.69 15.38 13.39
N LYS A 49 10.59 15.30 14.72
CA LYS A 49 11.69 15.63 15.61
C LYS A 49 12.77 14.54 15.58
N GLY A 50 13.99 14.93 15.23
CA GLY A 50 15.22 14.14 15.37
C GLY A 50 15.92 14.37 16.71
N ASN A 51 17.21 14.06 16.77
CA ASN A 51 18.03 14.26 17.96
C ASN A 51 18.36 15.75 18.21
N PHE A 52 18.70 16.50 17.16
CA PHE A 52 19.17 17.89 17.27
C PHE A 52 18.25 18.92 16.61
N GLY A 53 17.33 18.46 15.77
CA GLY A 53 16.50 19.34 14.95
C GLY A 53 15.34 18.57 14.35
N ASP A 54 14.60 19.23 13.48
CA ASP A 54 13.56 18.55 12.73
C ASP A 54 14.18 17.89 11.49
N ILE A 55 13.62 16.76 11.08
CA ILE A 55 14.07 15.98 9.92
C ILE A 55 12.98 16.11 8.85
N PRO A 56 13.13 17.03 7.88
CA PRO A 56 12.21 17.14 6.76
C PRO A 56 12.39 15.95 5.82
N VAL A 57 11.28 15.35 5.40
CA VAL A 57 11.24 14.19 4.51
C VAL A 57 10.19 14.41 3.43
N THR A 58 10.57 14.14 2.19
CA THR A 58 9.65 14.07 1.05
C THR A 58 9.52 12.62 0.60
N VAL A 59 8.28 12.15 0.50
CA VAL A 59 7.97 10.79 0.05
C VAL A 59 7.16 10.85 -1.24
N THR A 60 7.61 10.12 -2.26
CA THR A 60 6.87 9.93 -3.51
C THR A 60 6.07 8.63 -3.42
N PHE A 61 4.77 8.69 -3.66
CA PHE A 61 3.88 7.53 -3.71
C PHE A 61 3.38 7.30 -5.14
N SER A 62 3.27 6.03 -5.53
CA SER A 62 2.34 5.59 -6.56
C SER A 62 0.95 5.44 -5.94
N ASP A 63 -0.03 4.98 -6.71
CA ASP A 63 -1.33 4.64 -6.13
C ASP A 63 -1.24 3.47 -5.14
N THR A 64 -0.17 2.68 -5.13
CA THR A 64 -0.07 1.44 -4.34
C THR A 64 1.17 1.31 -3.46
N GLU A 65 2.21 2.10 -3.71
CA GLU A 65 3.55 1.89 -3.14
C GLU A 65 4.26 3.20 -2.83
N ILE A 66 5.21 3.14 -1.91
CA ILE A 66 6.24 4.15 -1.69
C ILE A 66 7.35 3.96 -2.73
N LEU A 67 7.55 4.96 -3.58
CA LEU A 67 8.54 4.92 -4.67
C LEU A 67 9.89 5.54 -4.26
N SER A 68 9.86 6.60 -3.46
CA SER A 68 11.07 7.31 -3.06
C SER A 68 10.89 7.98 -1.71
N ILE A 69 11.99 8.14 -0.98
CA ILE A 69 12.07 8.87 0.29
C ILE A 69 13.34 9.72 0.21
N ILE A 70 13.19 11.04 0.30
CA ILE A 70 14.26 12.01 0.25
C ILE A 70 14.30 12.76 1.58
N VAL A 71 15.45 12.76 2.24
CA VAL A 71 15.68 13.52 3.47
C VAL A 71 16.24 14.88 3.10
N GLY A 72 15.61 15.95 3.58
CA GLY A 72 16.07 17.32 3.38
C GLY A 72 17.16 17.73 4.35
N GLU A 73 17.55 19.00 4.29
CA GLU A 73 18.53 19.59 5.20
C GLU A 73 18.07 19.50 6.66
N ASN A 74 18.97 19.06 7.54
CA ASN A 74 18.68 18.81 8.96
C ASN A 74 19.90 19.10 9.82
N GLN A 75 19.72 19.08 11.14
CA GLN A 75 20.75 19.45 12.12
C GLN A 75 21.37 18.23 12.81
N GLU A 76 21.18 17.01 12.27
CA GLU A 76 21.75 15.81 12.87
C GLU A 76 23.27 15.77 12.73
N THR A 77 23.94 14.97 13.57
CA THR A 77 25.39 14.73 13.44
C THR A 77 25.64 13.85 12.21
N PRO A 78 26.35 14.32 11.17
CA PRO A 78 26.45 13.59 9.90
C PRO A 78 26.97 12.17 10.05
N ASP A 79 28.04 11.96 10.81
CA ASP A 79 28.65 10.63 10.96
C ASP A 79 27.77 9.62 11.72
N ILE A 80 26.79 10.10 12.51
CA ILE A 80 25.86 9.26 13.27
C ILE A 80 24.57 9.02 12.48
N ALA A 81 24.03 10.04 11.81
CA ALA A 81 22.73 9.98 11.15
C ALA A 81 22.80 9.58 9.67
N LYS A 82 23.94 9.74 8.99
CA LYS A 82 24.12 9.27 7.61
C LYS A 82 23.68 7.82 7.38
N PRO A 83 24.09 6.83 8.19
CA PRO A 83 23.63 5.46 7.97
C PRO A 83 22.12 5.31 8.16
N VAL A 84 21.47 6.17 8.96
CA VAL A 84 20.00 6.20 9.11
C VAL A 84 19.36 6.61 7.80
N PHE A 85 19.83 7.73 7.24
CA PHE A 85 19.29 8.31 6.00
C PHE A 85 19.63 7.50 4.73
N GLU A 86 20.60 6.60 4.79
CA GLU A 86 20.91 5.69 3.68
C GLU A 86 20.19 4.33 3.79
N LYS A 87 20.13 3.75 4.99
CA LYS A 87 19.65 2.37 5.17
C LYS A 87 18.14 2.27 5.36
N LEU A 88 17.56 3.11 6.22
CA LEU A 88 16.14 3.00 6.55
C LEU A 88 15.25 3.32 5.33
N PRO A 89 15.50 4.39 4.55
CA PRO A 89 14.74 4.66 3.34
C PRO A 89 14.71 3.48 2.37
N LYS A 90 15.87 2.83 2.16
CA LYS A 90 15.98 1.64 1.33
C LYS A 90 15.16 0.47 1.89
N GLN A 91 15.27 0.19 3.19
CA GLN A 91 14.50 -0.89 3.83
C GLN A 91 12.99 -0.64 3.76
N ILE A 92 12.55 0.61 3.91
CA ILE A 92 11.14 0.99 3.81
C ILE A 92 10.64 0.80 2.39
N ILE A 93 11.38 1.26 1.38
CA ILE A 93 11.00 1.11 -0.04
C ILE A 93 10.99 -0.37 -0.45
N ASP A 94 12.03 -1.14 -0.10
CA ASP A 94 12.11 -2.55 -0.47
C ASP A 94 11.04 -3.41 0.24
N GLY A 95 10.74 -3.08 1.50
CA GLY A 95 9.80 -3.83 2.33
C GLY A 95 8.36 -3.30 2.34
N GLN A 96 8.12 -2.13 1.75
CA GLN A 96 6.86 -1.37 1.84
C GLN A 96 6.32 -1.33 3.28
N THR A 97 7.22 -1.11 4.26
CA THR A 97 6.91 -1.18 5.69
C THR A 97 7.77 -0.24 6.51
N LEU A 98 7.21 0.31 7.59
CA LEU A 98 7.96 1.09 8.58
C LEU A 98 8.58 0.22 9.68
N LYS A 99 8.32 -1.09 9.68
CA LYS A 99 8.90 -2.04 10.64
C LYS A 99 10.31 -2.44 10.22
N VAL A 100 11.25 -1.51 10.39
CA VAL A 100 12.66 -1.67 10.00
C VAL A 100 13.57 -1.64 11.22
N ASP A 101 14.77 -2.21 11.08
CA ASP A 101 15.73 -2.29 12.18
C ASP A 101 16.36 -0.91 12.45
N MET A 102 16.29 -0.48 13.72
CA MET A 102 16.93 0.76 14.14
C MET A 102 18.46 0.61 14.21
N ILE A 103 19.15 1.73 14.01
CA ILE A 103 20.61 1.79 14.10
C ILE A 103 21.02 2.12 15.53
N ALA A 104 21.83 1.24 16.12
CA ALA A 104 22.38 1.45 17.45
C ALA A 104 23.14 2.79 17.54
N GLY A 105 22.85 3.57 18.58
CA GLY A 105 23.45 4.89 18.79
C GLY A 105 22.78 6.05 18.04
N ALA A 106 21.81 5.78 17.15
CA ALA A 106 21.08 6.79 16.36
C ALA A 106 19.55 6.70 16.57
N THR A 107 19.11 6.27 17.75
CA THR A 107 17.70 5.96 18.05
C THR A 107 16.76 7.13 17.75
N ASN A 108 17.12 8.35 18.16
CA ASN A 108 16.27 9.55 17.98
C ASN A 108 16.18 9.95 16.51
N SER A 109 17.29 9.88 15.76
CA SER A 109 17.30 10.15 14.32
C SER A 109 16.49 9.10 13.55
N CYS A 110 16.56 7.82 13.95
CA CYS A 110 15.74 6.76 13.36
C CYS A 110 14.24 7.01 13.58
N LYS A 111 13.84 7.37 14.81
CA LYS A 111 12.45 7.72 15.12
C LYS A 111 11.98 8.93 14.33
N GLY A 112 12.77 10.01 14.31
CA GLY A 112 12.41 11.21 13.54
C GLY A 112 12.22 10.94 12.05
N LEU A 113 13.06 10.11 11.43
CA LEU A 113 12.84 9.68 10.04
C LEU A 113 11.55 8.87 9.88
N LEU A 114 11.32 7.88 10.75
CA LEU A 114 10.14 7.01 10.66
C LEU A 114 8.83 7.78 10.89
N ASP A 115 8.81 8.67 11.88
CA ASP A 115 7.67 9.52 12.20
C ASP A 115 7.36 10.48 11.04
N ALA A 116 8.38 11.07 10.41
CA ALA A 116 8.19 11.94 9.24
C ALA A 116 7.64 11.18 8.03
N VAL A 117 8.10 9.94 7.79
CA VAL A 117 7.55 9.08 6.73
C VAL A 117 6.10 8.68 7.06
N GLU A 118 5.81 8.34 8.32
CA GLU A 118 4.45 8.04 8.78
C GLU A 118 3.51 9.24 8.56
N ASP A 119 3.98 10.45 8.84
CA ASP A 119 3.21 11.66 8.60
C ASP A 119 2.98 11.92 7.11
N CYS A 120 3.95 11.64 6.24
CA CYS A 120 3.73 11.66 4.79
C CYS A 120 2.64 10.66 4.38
N ILE A 121 2.62 9.45 4.96
CA ILE A 121 1.56 8.44 4.73
C ILE A 121 0.19 8.94 5.20
N LYS A 122 0.11 9.68 6.32
CA LYS A 122 -1.14 10.27 6.82
C LYS A 122 -1.64 11.41 5.92
N ILE A 123 -0.72 12.20 5.37
CA ILE A 123 -1.05 13.29 4.44
C ILE A 123 -1.51 12.73 3.10
N ALA A 124 -0.86 11.67 2.59
CA ALA A 124 -1.26 10.99 1.37
C ALA A 124 -2.68 10.40 1.54
N PRO A 125 -3.72 10.97 0.91
CA PRO A 125 -5.08 10.52 1.14
C PRO A 125 -5.24 9.10 0.60
N LYS A 126 -5.81 8.22 1.43
CA LYS A 126 -6.21 6.90 0.97
C LYS A 126 -7.33 7.06 -0.05
N LYS A 127 -7.16 6.44 -1.22
CA LYS A 127 -8.18 6.47 -2.27
C LYS A 127 -9.20 5.38 -1.94
N ASN A 128 -10.33 5.81 -1.38
CA ASN A 128 -11.46 4.93 -1.04
C ASN A 128 -12.39 4.76 -2.24
#